data_AF-A0AAD5ND76-F1
#
_entry.id   AF-A0AAD5ND76-F1
#
_cell.length_a   1.000
_cell.length_b   1.000
_cell.length_c   1.000
_cell.angle_alpha   90.00
_cell.angle_beta   90.00
_cell.angle_gamma   90.00
#
_symmetry.space_group_name_H-M   'P 1'
#
loop_
_entity.id
_entity.type
_entity.pdbx_description
1 polymer ?
#
loop_
_entity_poly.entity_id
_entity_poly.type
_entity_poly.pdbx_seq_one_letter_code
_entity_poly.pdbx_strand_id
1 'polypeptide(L)'
;MAKQKSFAEDLTEGKFSFPIIHAIRSSPTSLNDDPVLNILRQRTKDTEVKKYCIKLLNDRHSFEYTITRLRSISSEIREEIKALGGNSKLDEVMDLLEQGIIS
;
A
#
# COMPACT_ATOMS: atom_id res chain seq x y z
N MET A 1 -9.49 -17.97 -13.41
CA MET A 1 -8.22 -17.29 -13.74
C MET A 1 -8.21 -15.96 -13.01
N ALA A 2 -7.29 -15.74 -12.08
CA ALA A 2 -7.19 -14.45 -11.39
C ALA A 2 -6.82 -13.39 -12.43
N LYS A 3 -7.70 -12.40 -12.60
CA LYS A 3 -7.48 -11.27 -13.51
C LYS A 3 -6.21 -10.57 -13.04
N GLN A 4 -5.14 -10.59 -13.85
CA GLN A 4 -3.97 -9.75 -13.58
C GLN A 4 -4.49 -8.31 -13.47
N LYS A 5 -4.24 -7.68 -12.31
CA LYS A 5 -4.69 -6.30 -12.08
C LYS A 5 -4.12 -5.42 -13.19
N SER A 6 -4.98 -4.57 -13.76
CA SER A 6 -4.52 -3.55 -14.69
C SER A 6 -3.65 -2.52 -13.93
N PHE A 7 -2.78 -1.80 -14.65
CA PHE A 7 -1.88 -0.83 -14.03
C PHE A 7 -2.63 0.15 -13.11
N ALA A 8 -2.23 0.19 -11.84
CA ALA A 8 -2.83 1.01 -10.78
C ALA A 8 -4.37 0.96 -10.74
N GLU A 9 -4.93 -0.25 -10.76
CA GLU A 9 -6.38 -0.49 -10.77
C GLU A 9 -7.11 0.16 -9.58
N ASP A 10 -6.49 0.22 -8.40
CA ASP A 10 -7.04 0.91 -7.22
C ASP A 10 -7.41 2.38 -7.54
N LEU A 11 -6.65 3.08 -8.39
CA LEU A 11 -6.97 4.45 -8.82
C LEU A 11 -8.17 4.50 -9.78
N THR A 12 -8.36 3.44 -10.57
CA THR A 12 -9.52 3.33 -11.48
C THR A 12 -10.80 3.02 -10.70
N GLU A 13 -10.70 2.22 -9.65
CA GLU A 13 -11.82 1.91 -8.76
C GLU A 13 -12.17 3.08 -7.83
N GLY A 14 -11.24 4.03 -7.63
CA GLY A 14 -11.38 5.09 -6.63
C GLY A 14 -11.20 4.56 -5.20
N LYS A 15 -10.34 3.55 -5.04
CA LYS A 15 -10.16 2.80 -3.80
C LYS A 15 -9.20 3.51 -2.85
N PHE A 16 -9.62 3.66 -1.59
CA PHE A 16 -8.77 4.14 -0.50
C PHE A 16 -7.88 3.00 0.02
N SER A 17 -6.86 2.61 -0.74
CA SER A 17 -5.86 1.64 -0.25
C SER A 17 -4.87 2.28 0.72
N PHE A 18 -4.15 1.45 1.49
CA PHE A 18 -3.27 1.91 2.57
C PHE A 18 -2.29 3.04 2.19
N PRO A 19 -1.49 2.93 1.10
CA PRO A 19 -0.61 4.03 0.68
C PRO A 19 -1.37 5.29 0.24
N ILE A 20 -2.58 5.15 -0.33
CA ILE A 20 -3.42 6.29 -0.75
C ILE A 20 -3.96 7.03 0.48
N ILE A 21 -4.44 6.29 1.48
CA ILE A 21 -4.92 6.88 2.75
C ILE A 21 -3.79 7.63 3.44
N HIS A 22 -2.60 7.03 3.52
CA HIS A 22 -1.43 7.68 4.10
C HIS A 22 -1.13 8.99 3.36
N ALA A 23 -1.03 8.96 2.03
CA ALA A 23 -0.74 10.13 1.22
C ALA A 23 -1.75 11.27 1.43
N ILE A 24 -3.06 10.96 1.49
CA ILE A 24 -4.09 11.99 1.71
C ILE A 24 -3.94 12.62 3.10
N ARG A 25 -3.62 11.82 4.12
CA ARG A 25 -3.47 12.30 5.50
C ARG A 25 -2.17 13.04 5.76
N SER A 26 -1.11 12.72 5.01
CA SER A 26 0.19 13.39 5.10
C SER A 26 0.27 14.66 4.26
N SER A 27 -0.84 15.07 3.63
CA SER A 27 -0.87 16.24 2.74
C SER A 27 -0.80 17.55 3.54
N PRO A 28 0.01 18.53 3.11
CA PRO A 28 0.04 19.85 3.73
C PRO A 28 -1.12 20.75 3.29
N THR A 29 -1.93 20.34 2.31
CA THR A 29 -3.03 21.15 1.75
C THR A 29 -4.36 20.85 2.44
N SER A 30 -5.34 21.75 2.25
CA SER A 30 -6.73 21.48 2.62
C SER A 30 -7.22 20.18 1.95
N LEU A 31 -8.10 19.42 2.61
CA LEU A 31 -8.55 18.11 2.11
C LEU A 31 -9.25 18.21 0.74
N ASN A 32 -9.91 19.33 0.45
CA ASN A 32 -10.66 19.52 -0.80
C ASN A 32 -9.77 19.86 -1.99
N ASP A 33 -8.58 20.43 -1.74
CA ASP A 33 -7.62 20.80 -2.79
C ASP A 33 -6.57 19.72 -3.04
N ASP A 34 -6.65 18.59 -2.31
CA ASP A 34 -5.65 17.54 -2.41
C ASP A 34 -5.69 16.83 -3.79
N PRO A 35 -4.57 16.84 -4.54
CA PRO A 35 -4.53 16.27 -5.89
C PRO A 35 -4.72 14.75 -5.89
N VAL A 36 -4.28 14.01 -4.87
CA VAL A 36 -4.47 12.56 -4.77
C VAL A 36 -5.97 12.26 -4.60
N LEU A 37 -6.65 13.00 -3.72
CA LEU A 37 -8.09 12.83 -3.52
C LEU A 37 -8.88 13.18 -4.79
N ASN A 38 -8.50 14.25 -5.48
CA ASN A 38 -9.16 14.67 -6.72
C ASN A 38 -8.99 13.65 -7.86
N ILE A 39 -7.78 13.10 -8.03
CA ILE A 39 -7.55 12.02 -9.00
C ILE A 39 -8.37 10.77 -8.63
N LEU A 40 -8.43 10.42 -7.35
CA LEU A 40 -9.18 9.25 -6.88
C LEU A 40 -10.69 9.38 -7.18
N ARG A 41 -11.26 10.59 -7.00
CA ARG A 41 -12.66 10.89 -7.33
C ARG A 41 -12.96 10.76 -8.83
N GLN A 42 -11.98 11.05 -9.70
CA GLN A 42 -12.16 10.97 -11.15
C GLN A 42 -12.27 9.54 -11.68
N ARG A 43 -11.80 8.52 -10.93
CA ARG A 43 -11.80 7.11 -11.36
C ARG A 43 -11.19 6.93 -12.75
N THR A 44 -10.09 7.62 -13.00
CA THR A 44 -9.48 7.75 -14.32
C THR A 44 -8.89 6.42 -14.82
N LYS A 45 -9.00 6.21 -16.13
CA LYS A 45 -8.29 5.13 -16.86
C LYS A 45 -7.01 5.62 -17.53
N ASP A 46 -6.77 6.94 -17.52
CA ASP A 46 -5.60 7.56 -18.15
C ASP A 46 -4.30 7.16 -17.43
N THR A 47 -3.38 6.59 -18.18
CA THR A 47 -2.09 6.10 -17.66
C THR A 47 -1.19 7.21 -17.14
N GLU A 48 -1.19 8.39 -17.78
CA GLU A 48 -0.35 9.52 -17.36
C GLU A 48 -0.87 10.14 -16.06
N VAL A 49 -2.20 10.25 -15.91
CA VAL A 49 -2.80 10.71 -14.64
C VAL A 49 -2.49 9.71 -13.50
N LYS A 50 -2.53 8.40 -13.78
CA LYS A 50 -2.14 7.36 -12.81
C LYS A 50 -0.66 7.47 -12.42
N LYS A 51 0.24 7.64 -13.37
CA LYS A 51 1.68 7.85 -13.10
C LYS A 51 1.92 9.10 -12.26
N TYR A 52 1.21 10.20 -12.56
CA TYR A 52 1.28 11.42 -11.78
C TYR A 52 0.81 11.19 -10.33
N CYS A 53 -0.30 10.47 -10.13
CA CYS A 53 -0.76 10.10 -8.79
C CYS A 53 0.28 9.27 -8.04
N ILE A 54 0.89 8.27 -8.69
CA ILE A 54 1.95 7.44 -8.10
C ILE A 54 3.15 8.29 -7.67
N LYS A 55 3.55 9.27 -8.50
CA LYS A 55 4.61 10.22 -8.14
C LYS A 55 4.24 10.99 -6.87
N LEU A 56 3.01 11.49 -6.75
CA LEU A 56 2.55 12.18 -5.54
C LEU A 56 2.59 11.27 -4.30
N LEU A 57 2.21 9.98 -4.43
CA LEU A 57 2.33 9.01 -3.33
C LEU A 57 3.80 8.82 -2.89
N ASN A 58 4.71 8.78 -3.86
CA ASN A 58 6.15 8.64 -3.62
C ASN A 58 6.76 9.89 -2.96
N ASP A 59 6.42 11.09 -3.45
CA ASP A 59 6.88 12.37 -2.89
C ASP A 59 6.37 12.57 -1.46
N ARG A 60 5.27 11.92 -1.09
CA ARG A 60 4.71 11.87 0.27
C ARG A 60 5.21 10.67 1.09
N HIS A 61 6.24 9.98 0.63
CA HIS A 61 6.86 8.81 1.27
C HIS A 61 5.87 7.69 1.64
N SER A 62 4.75 7.58 0.91
CA SER A 62 3.65 6.69 1.30
C SER A 62 3.95 5.22 1.02
N PHE A 63 4.77 4.93 0.00
CA PHE A 63 5.24 3.56 -0.25
C PHE A 63 6.23 3.12 0.82
N GLU A 64 7.21 3.96 1.16
CA GLU A 64 8.17 3.65 2.21
C GLU A 64 7.45 3.41 3.55
N TYR A 65 6.53 4.30 3.93
CA TYR A 65 5.71 4.12 5.13
C TYR A 65 4.94 2.79 5.12
N THR A 66 4.39 2.40 3.97
CA THR A 66 3.68 1.12 3.83
C THR A 66 4.61 -0.07 4.04
N ILE A 67 5.82 -0.04 3.44
CA ILE A 67 6.83 -1.09 3.60
C ILE A 67 7.29 -1.17 5.07
N THR A 68 7.58 -0.04 5.71
CA THR A 68 7.94 -0.01 7.15
C THR A 68 6.84 -0.60 8.01
N ARG A 69 5.57 -0.26 7.74
CA ARG A 69 4.43 -0.79 8.51
C ARG A 69 4.27 -2.29 8.31
N LEU A 70 4.43 -2.80 7.08
CA LEU A 70 4.37 -4.23 6.79
C LEU A 70 5.48 -5.00 7.53
N ARG A 71 6.71 -4.46 7.57
CA ARG A 71 7.82 -5.05 8.33
C ARG A 71 7.54 -5.10 9.83
N SER A 72 6.97 -4.02 10.40
CA SER A 72 6.54 -4.00 11.81
C SER A 72 5.53 -5.10 12.12
N ILE A 73 4.47 -5.21 11.30
CA ILE A 73 3.42 -6.21 11.48
C ILE A 73 3.98 -7.63 11.34
N SER A 74 4.88 -7.86 10.37
CA SER A 74 5.56 -9.14 10.21
C SER A 74 6.36 -9.52 11.48
N SER A 75 7.14 -8.59 12.03
CA SER A 75 7.88 -8.80 13.27
C SER A 75 6.95 -9.13 14.44
N GLU A 76 5.86 -8.35 14.60
CA GLU A 76 4.85 -8.58 15.65
C GLU A 76 4.23 -9.98 15.54
N ILE A 77 3.87 -10.42 14.32
CA ILE A 77 3.31 -11.76 14.09
C ILE A 77 4.31 -12.86 14.45
N ARG A 78 5.59 -12.71 14.06
CA ARG A 78 6.63 -13.71 14.36
C ARG A 78 6.93 -13.80 15.85
N GLU A 79 6.94 -12.65 16.55
CA GLU A 79 7.06 -12.61 18.00
C GLU A 79 5.89 -13.33 18.69
N GLU A 80 4.66 -13.13 18.20
CA GLU A 80 3.47 -13.80 18.72
C GLU A 80 3.50 -15.32 18.48
N ILE A 81 3.88 -15.77 17.28
CA ILE A 81 4.07 -17.19 16.96
C ILE A 81 5.06 -17.82 17.95
N LYS A 82 6.20 -17.16 18.17
CA LYS A 82 7.23 -17.64 19.11
C LYS A 82 6.72 -17.68 20.55
N ALA A 83 6.00 -16.65 20.98
CA ALA A 83 5.45 -16.55 22.34
C ALA A 83 4.42 -17.65 22.65
N LEU A 84 3.68 -18.11 21.64
CA LEU A 84 2.66 -19.17 21.75
C LEU A 84 3.21 -20.59 21.56
N GLY A 85 4.53 -20.77 21.58
CA GLY A 85 5.19 -22.09 21.49
C GLY A 85 5.76 -22.44 20.11
N GLY A 86 5.71 -21.51 19.15
CA GLY A 86 6.27 -21.67 17.81
C GLY A 86 5.42 -22.51 16.87
N ASN A 87 5.51 -22.22 15.57
CA ASN A 87 4.84 -23.01 14.53
C ASN A 87 5.56 -22.85 13.19
N SER A 88 6.36 -23.85 12.81
CA SER A 88 7.16 -23.81 11.58
C SER A 88 6.33 -23.60 10.32
N LYS A 89 5.10 -24.12 10.27
CA LYS A 89 4.21 -23.92 9.11
C LYS A 89 3.74 -22.48 8.99
N LEU A 90 3.53 -21.78 10.10
CA LEU A 90 3.18 -20.36 10.09
C LEU A 90 4.38 -19.51 9.72
N ASP A 91 5.58 -19.87 10.18
CA ASP A 91 6.81 -19.21 9.75
C ASP A 91 7.03 -19.34 8.23
N GLU A 92 6.80 -20.53 7.65
CA GLU A 92 6.85 -20.73 6.19
C GLU A 92 5.83 -19.87 5.44
N VAL A 93 4.62 -19.71 5.98
CA VAL A 93 3.60 -18.81 5.39
C VAL A 93 4.06 -17.36 5.45
N MET A 94 4.67 -16.93 6.56
CA MET A 94 5.22 -15.58 6.68
C MET A 94 6.37 -15.35 5.70
N ASP A 95 7.27 -16.32 5.53
CA ASP A 95 8.35 -16.26 4.55
C ASP A 95 7.80 -16.05 3.12
N LEU A 96 6.72 -16.77 2.76
CA LEU A 96 6.05 -16.62 1.46
C LEU A 96 5.42 -15.24 1.27
N LEU A 97 4.76 -14.70 2.30
CA LEU A 97 4.12 -13.38 2.25
C LEU A 97 5.14 -12.24 2.18
N GLU A 98 6.32 -12.43 2.75
CA GLU A 98 7.38 -11.41 2.82
C GLU A 98 8.25 -11.31 1.56
N GLN A 99 8.18 -12.29 0.64
CA GLN A 99 8.95 -12.28 -0.61
C GLN A 99 8.79 -10.97 -1.41
N GLY A 100 7.61 -10.35 -1.36
CA GLY A 100 7.32 -9.08 -2.05
C GLY A 100 7.73 -7.81 -1.30
N ILE A 101 8.25 -7.92 -0.07
CA ILE A 101 8.61 -6.79 0.82
C ILE A 101 10.14 -6.67 0.97
N ILE A 102 10.86 -7.77 0.73
CA ILE A 102 12.31 -7.91 0.96
C ILE A 102 13.13 -7.65 -0.33
N SER A 103 12.51 -7.44 -1.50
CA SER A 103 13.20 -7.14 -2.77
C SER A 103 13.70 -5.70 -2.88
#